data_AF-A0A081NIJ3-F1
#
_entry.id   AF-A0A081NIJ3-F1
#
_cell.length_a   1.000
_cell.length_b   1.000
_cell.length_c   1.000
_cell.angle_alpha   90.00
_cell.angle_beta   90.00
_cell.angle_gamma   90.00
#
_symmetry.space_group_name_H-M   'P 1'
#
loop_
_entity.id
_entity.type
_entity.pdbx_description
1 polymer ?
#
loop_
_entity_poly.entity_id
_entity_poly.type
_entity_poly.pdbx_seq_one_letter_code
_entity_poly.pdbx_strand_id
1 'polypeptide(L)'
;MRITRCSSDAFSSVFARNSYLWLFILTLGILSPESQAREKDIIHPLCFEPFASLEKATQSSGKKTINLDDCLNKYIKYPFKEPAPWQALFEKNDQPKDNNEIDLPTLSSYKFIGQMENQQVLMSYSANYGGSGTFSHAFLVDGISLQKQVPNNNTLTQTLFVEGGDRCFGSIEQLSIVSPQMFKVRRKMTPRALVGYGMGADYAERVTKGLSDCALCCIGSYEEQVDLKGNKELVNVILLPREMRETDTEQERCLNRLTKADTHTDIISKENLKTLQQNYIDRCL
;
A
#
# COMPACT_ATOMS: atom_id res chain seq x y z
N MET A 1 8.01 -51.04 13.54
CA MET A 1 7.32 -52.12 12.81
C MET A 1 8.11 -52.40 11.53
N ARG A 2 8.39 -53.66 11.17
CA ARG A 2 8.95 -54.05 9.85
C ARG A 2 7.81 -54.50 8.94
N ILE A 3 7.96 -54.31 7.62
CA ILE A 3 7.31 -54.98 6.46
C ILE A 3 7.61 -54.06 5.25
N THR A 4 8.75 -54.25 4.56
CA THR A 4 9.06 -55.13 3.40
C THR A 4 8.76 -54.52 2.03
N ARG A 5 9.72 -54.65 1.11
CA ARG A 5 9.54 -54.36 -0.33
C ARG A 5 8.69 -55.46 -0.98
N CYS A 6 7.97 -55.11 -2.03
CA CYS A 6 7.65 -56.03 -3.11
C CYS A 6 8.24 -55.50 -4.43
N SER A 7 9.05 -56.35 -5.06
CA SER A 7 9.17 -56.43 -6.53
C SER A 7 7.95 -57.25 -7.02
N SER A 8 7.66 -57.48 -8.30
CA SER A 8 8.49 -57.44 -9.51
C SER A 8 7.64 -57.37 -10.80
N ASP A 9 8.33 -57.41 -11.95
CA ASP A 9 7.90 -57.90 -13.27
C ASP A 9 6.66 -57.27 -13.95
N ALA A 10 6.75 -56.55 -15.08
CA ALA A 10 7.40 -56.79 -16.38
C ALA A 10 6.59 -57.67 -17.36
N PHE A 11 6.27 -57.10 -18.53
CA PHE A 11 5.87 -57.83 -19.72
C PHE A 11 6.34 -57.13 -21.02
N SER A 12 7.18 -57.84 -21.79
CA SER A 12 7.49 -57.56 -23.20
C SER A 12 6.30 -58.00 -24.09
N SER A 13 6.04 -57.53 -25.32
CA SER A 13 6.51 -56.35 -26.07
C SER A 13 5.41 -55.95 -27.11
N VAL A 14 5.50 -55.86 -28.46
CA VAL A 14 6.52 -56.07 -29.50
C VAL A 14 6.18 -55.23 -30.76
N PHE A 15 7.19 -54.78 -31.50
CA PHE A 15 7.20 -54.27 -32.90
C PHE A 15 5.95 -53.61 -33.53
N ALA A 16 6.11 -52.35 -33.95
CA ALA A 16 5.81 -51.94 -35.33
C ALA A 16 6.84 -50.91 -35.82
N ARG A 17 7.34 -51.04 -37.05
CA ARG A 17 8.20 -50.03 -37.69
C ARG A 17 7.34 -48.96 -38.34
N ASN A 18 7.75 -47.70 -38.26
CA ASN A 18 7.57 -46.79 -39.39
C ASN A 18 8.66 -45.71 -39.40
N SER A 19 9.41 -45.63 -40.50
CA SER A 19 10.54 -44.72 -40.65
C SER A 19 10.10 -43.45 -41.37
N TYR A 20 9.92 -42.34 -40.65
CA TYR A 20 9.83 -41.02 -41.29
C TYR A 20 10.81 -40.02 -40.67
N LEU A 21 11.74 -39.62 -41.54
CA LEU A 21 12.77 -38.62 -41.32
C LEU A 21 12.13 -37.22 -41.28
N TRP A 22 12.03 -36.61 -40.10
CA TRP A 22 11.67 -35.20 -39.95
C TRP A 22 12.62 -34.50 -38.98
N LEU A 23 12.74 -33.18 -39.16
CA LEU A 23 13.87 -32.39 -38.68
C LEU A 23 13.99 -32.36 -37.16
N PHE A 24 15.23 -32.48 -36.67
CA PHE A 24 15.63 -31.83 -35.43
C PHE A 24 15.56 -30.30 -35.62
N ILE A 25 14.37 -29.73 -35.45
CA ILE A 25 14.27 -28.29 -35.20
C ILE A 25 14.73 -28.06 -33.76
N LEU A 26 16.03 -27.78 -33.61
CA LEU A 26 16.58 -27.15 -32.42
C LEU A 26 16.04 -25.72 -32.34
N THR A 27 14.78 -25.57 -31.94
CA THR A 27 14.29 -24.32 -31.37
C THR A 27 15.03 -24.09 -30.07
N LEU A 28 16.21 -23.48 -30.20
CA LEU A 28 16.80 -22.65 -29.17
C LEU A 28 15.70 -21.69 -28.70
N GLY A 29 15.14 -21.97 -27.53
CA GLY A 29 14.15 -21.13 -26.85
C GLY A 29 14.78 -19.85 -26.31
N ILE A 30 15.49 -19.12 -27.17
CA ILE A 30 15.82 -17.72 -26.98
C ILE A 30 14.46 -17.01 -27.03
N LEU A 31 13.86 -16.82 -25.85
CA LEU A 31 12.85 -15.80 -25.64
C LEU A 31 13.50 -14.48 -26.06
N SER A 32 13.17 -13.99 -27.26
CA SER A 32 13.72 -12.72 -27.71
C SER A 32 13.22 -11.62 -26.75
N PRO A 33 13.99 -10.55 -26.51
CA PRO A 33 13.56 -9.45 -25.64
C PRO A 33 12.23 -8.82 -26.09
N GLU A 34 11.90 -8.93 -27.39
CA GLU A 34 10.64 -8.50 -27.98
C GLU A 34 9.41 -9.22 -27.37
N SER A 35 9.58 -10.46 -26.89
CA SER A 35 8.52 -11.21 -26.19
C SER A 35 8.21 -10.67 -24.78
N GLN A 36 9.13 -9.89 -24.19
CA GLN A 36 8.90 -9.16 -22.94
C GLN A 36 8.34 -7.75 -23.19
N ALA A 37 8.52 -7.20 -24.40
CA ALA A 37 7.94 -5.95 -24.85
C ALA A 37 6.44 -6.10 -25.25
N ARG A 38 5.63 -6.76 -24.42
CA ARG A 38 4.17 -6.63 -24.50
C ARG A 38 3.78 -5.17 -24.25
N GLU A 39 2.77 -4.75 -24.99
CA GLU A 39 2.33 -3.36 -25.18
C GLU A 39 2.27 -2.51 -23.89
N LYS A 40 2.60 -1.21 -24.05
CA LYS A 40 2.99 -0.23 -23.02
C LYS A 40 1.87 0.20 -22.04
N ASP A 41 0.89 -0.66 -21.79
CA ASP A 41 -0.35 -0.28 -21.12
C ASP A 41 -0.21 -0.17 -19.59
N ILE A 42 0.86 -0.70 -18.98
CA ILE A 42 1.01 -0.70 -17.51
C ILE A 42 2.31 0.01 -17.08
N ILE A 43 2.18 0.96 -16.16
CA ILE A 43 3.30 1.69 -15.55
C ILE A 43 4.03 0.76 -14.57
N HIS A 44 5.36 0.68 -14.64
CA HIS A 44 6.16 -0.13 -13.71
C HIS A 44 6.01 0.40 -12.26
N PRO A 45 5.74 -0.43 -11.23
CA PRO A 45 5.47 0.05 -9.86
C PRO A 45 6.51 0.99 -9.26
N LEU A 46 7.80 0.71 -9.46
CA LEU A 46 8.91 1.57 -9.01
C LEU A 46 8.87 3.00 -9.58
N CYS A 47 8.13 3.27 -10.67
CA CYS A 47 7.97 4.63 -11.16
C CYS A 47 7.22 5.53 -10.18
N PHE A 48 6.41 5.00 -9.26
CA PHE A 48 5.73 5.82 -8.25
C PHE A 48 6.57 6.02 -6.98
N GLU A 49 7.76 5.43 -6.88
CA GLU A 49 8.66 5.61 -5.72
C GLU A 49 9.02 7.09 -5.49
N PRO A 50 9.42 7.90 -6.50
CA PRO A 50 9.78 9.30 -6.27
C PRO A 50 8.62 10.15 -5.70
N PHE A 51 7.36 9.76 -5.92
CA PHE A 51 6.20 10.40 -5.31
C PHE A 51 6.07 10.07 -3.81
N ALA A 52 6.40 8.84 -3.42
CA ALA A 52 6.40 8.37 -2.04
C ALA A 52 7.66 8.74 -1.23
N SER A 53 8.79 8.97 -1.91
CA SER A 53 10.09 9.23 -1.29
C SER A 53 10.04 10.38 -0.29
N LEU A 54 10.53 10.09 0.93
CA LEU A 54 10.50 10.92 2.13
C LEU A 54 11.64 11.95 2.19
N GLU A 55 12.29 12.28 1.07
CA GLU A 55 13.27 13.38 1.00
C GLU A 55 12.67 14.64 1.63
N LYS A 56 13.35 15.19 2.64
CA LYS A 56 12.81 16.04 3.72
C LYS A 56 11.86 17.14 3.23
N ALA A 57 10.59 16.77 3.08
CA ALA A 57 9.53 17.66 2.67
C ALA A 57 9.16 18.60 3.83
N THR A 58 9.84 19.74 3.90
CA THR A 58 9.14 20.98 4.25
C THR A 58 7.88 21.08 3.40
N GLN A 59 6.81 21.64 3.97
CA GLN A 59 5.42 21.62 3.48
C GLN A 59 5.23 22.33 2.13
N SER A 60 5.83 21.79 1.08
CA SER A 60 5.82 22.32 -0.26
C SER A 60 4.73 21.62 -1.06
N SER A 61 3.81 22.41 -1.59
CA SER A 61 2.87 22.04 -2.65
C SER A 61 3.57 21.83 -4.01
N GLY A 62 4.81 21.33 -3.97
CA GLY A 62 5.65 21.07 -5.14
C GLY A 62 5.10 19.88 -5.90
N LYS A 63 4.50 20.13 -7.07
CA LYS A 63 4.11 19.08 -8.00
C LYS A 63 5.35 18.28 -8.40
N LYS A 64 5.47 17.03 -7.94
CA LYS A 64 6.50 16.11 -8.41
C LYS A 64 6.12 15.63 -9.82
N THR A 65 7.09 15.59 -10.74
CA THR A 65 6.89 15.17 -12.14
C THR A 65 7.87 14.07 -12.52
N ILE A 66 7.42 13.07 -13.28
CA ILE A 66 8.25 11.97 -13.78
C ILE A 66 8.09 11.87 -15.29
N ASN A 67 9.20 11.87 -16.04
CA ASN A 67 9.19 11.40 -17.43
C ASN A 67 9.02 9.87 -17.42
N LEU A 68 7.94 9.37 -18.03
CA LEU A 68 7.64 7.94 -18.00
C LEU A 68 8.59 7.14 -18.90
N ASP A 69 9.05 7.67 -20.04
CA ASP A 69 9.98 6.92 -20.90
C ASP A 69 11.31 6.68 -20.18
N ASP A 70 11.88 7.72 -19.54
CA ASP A 70 13.10 7.58 -18.73
C ASP A 70 12.91 6.55 -17.60
N CYS A 71 11.74 6.56 -16.96
CA CYS A 71 11.44 5.65 -15.86
C CYS A 71 11.25 4.19 -16.31
N LEU A 72 10.49 3.96 -17.39
CA LEU A 72 10.32 2.63 -17.96
C LEU A 72 11.65 2.09 -18.50
N ASN A 73 12.47 2.93 -19.15
CA ASN A 73 13.82 2.54 -19.57
C ASN A 73 14.74 2.20 -18.39
N LYS A 74 14.69 2.96 -17.29
CA LYS A 74 15.46 2.67 -16.06
C LYS A 74 15.08 1.30 -15.46
N TYR A 75 13.79 0.98 -15.43
CA TYR A 75 13.28 -0.22 -14.77
C TYR A 75 12.95 -1.38 -15.73
N ILE A 76 13.27 -1.30 -17.01
CA ILE A 76 12.94 -2.32 -18.03
C ILE A 76 13.49 -3.72 -17.71
N LYS A 77 14.61 -3.80 -16.98
CA LYS A 77 15.23 -5.07 -16.54
C LYS A 77 14.50 -5.75 -15.37
N TYR A 78 13.43 -5.15 -14.84
CA TYR A 78 12.74 -5.63 -13.65
C TYR A 78 11.36 -6.21 -13.95
N PRO A 79 11.11 -7.49 -13.62
CA PRO A 79 9.79 -8.07 -13.75
C PRO A 79 8.85 -7.53 -12.68
N PHE A 80 7.58 -7.38 -13.06
CA PHE A 80 6.46 -7.12 -12.16
C PHE A 80 5.25 -7.96 -12.58
N LYS A 81 4.27 -8.07 -11.68
CA LYS A 81 3.05 -8.86 -11.83
C LYS A 81 1.85 -7.92 -11.94
N GLU A 82 0.91 -8.21 -12.82
CA GLU A 82 -0.44 -7.63 -12.82
C GLU A 82 -1.38 -8.61 -12.09
N PRO A 83 -1.67 -8.44 -10.78
CA PRO A 83 -2.57 -9.34 -10.06
C PRO A 83 -4.05 -9.15 -10.44
N ALA A 84 -4.41 -7.99 -11.01
CA ALA A 84 -5.73 -7.62 -11.49
C ALA A 84 -5.64 -6.30 -12.30
N PRO A 85 -6.64 -5.95 -13.12
CA PRO A 85 -6.66 -4.68 -13.85
C PRO A 85 -6.40 -3.46 -12.96
N TRP A 86 -5.69 -2.48 -13.52
CA TRP A 86 -5.25 -1.24 -12.88
C TRP A 86 -4.40 -1.42 -11.61
N GLN A 87 -3.77 -2.60 -11.43
CA GLN A 87 -2.90 -2.93 -10.31
C GLN A 87 -1.60 -3.57 -10.82
N ALA A 88 -0.48 -3.17 -10.25
CA ALA A 88 0.81 -3.81 -10.51
C ALA A 88 1.61 -3.98 -9.22
N LEU A 89 2.39 -5.06 -9.15
CA LEU A 89 3.15 -5.51 -7.98
C LEU A 89 4.58 -5.90 -8.42
N PHE A 90 5.57 -5.27 -7.82
CA PHE A 90 6.99 -5.57 -7.97
C PHE A 90 7.52 -6.19 -6.67
N GLU A 91 8.31 -7.26 -6.77
CA GLU A 91 8.90 -7.99 -5.65
C GLU A 91 10.39 -8.26 -5.91
N LYS A 92 11.29 -7.78 -5.05
CA LYS A 92 12.75 -7.86 -5.24
C LYS A 92 13.31 -9.29 -5.16
N ASN A 93 12.54 -10.23 -4.61
CA ASN A 93 12.96 -11.63 -4.44
C ASN A 93 12.97 -12.43 -5.75
N ASP A 94 12.30 -11.97 -6.81
CA ASP A 94 12.24 -12.63 -8.12
C ASP A 94 13.45 -12.26 -9.02
N GLN A 95 14.58 -11.84 -8.43
CA GLN A 95 15.70 -11.22 -9.14
C GLN A 95 17.04 -11.94 -8.94
N PRO A 96 17.96 -11.87 -9.92
CA PRO A 96 19.39 -12.08 -9.68
C PRO A 96 19.93 -11.10 -8.63
N LYS A 97 20.91 -11.54 -7.83
CA LYS A 97 21.61 -10.69 -6.86
C LYS A 97 22.61 -9.74 -7.55
N ASP A 98 22.09 -8.72 -8.22
CA ASP A 98 22.88 -7.59 -8.71
C ASP A 98 23.20 -6.67 -7.50
N ASN A 99 24.43 -6.77 -6.99
CA ASN A 99 24.85 -6.12 -5.74
C ASN A 99 24.94 -4.57 -5.85
N ASN A 100 24.68 -4.00 -7.03
CA ASN A 100 24.88 -2.57 -7.30
C ASN A 100 23.64 -1.70 -6.98
N GLU A 101 22.44 -2.27 -6.85
CA GLU A 101 21.21 -1.50 -6.59
C GLU A 101 20.76 -1.58 -5.12
N ILE A 102 21.52 -0.80 -4.34
CA ILE A 102 21.16 -0.27 -3.02
C ILE A 102 19.83 0.54 -3.14
N ASP A 103 19.06 0.59 -2.06
CA ASP A 103 17.81 1.39 -1.90
C ASP A 103 16.57 1.05 -2.75
N LEU A 104 16.60 0.09 -3.68
CA LEU A 104 15.33 -0.43 -4.25
C LEU A 104 14.50 -1.18 -3.17
N PRO A 105 13.19 -0.91 -3.05
CA PRO A 105 12.31 -1.56 -2.08
C PRO A 105 12.23 -3.08 -2.29
N THR A 106 11.91 -3.82 -1.22
CA THR A 106 11.69 -5.28 -1.29
C THR A 106 10.37 -5.63 -1.96
N LEU A 107 9.37 -4.77 -1.80
CA LEU A 107 8.06 -4.84 -2.45
C LEU A 107 7.56 -3.43 -2.75
N SER A 108 7.02 -3.21 -3.95
CA SER A 108 6.21 -2.01 -4.25
C SER A 108 4.99 -2.36 -5.09
N SER A 109 3.87 -1.70 -4.84
CA SER A 109 2.64 -1.93 -5.60
C SER A 109 1.76 -0.68 -5.68
N TYR A 110 0.87 -0.66 -6.66
CA TYR A 110 -0.20 0.34 -6.72
C TYR A 110 -1.53 -0.24 -7.16
N LYS A 111 -2.57 0.59 -6.96
CA LYS A 111 -3.92 0.40 -7.47
C LYS A 111 -4.49 1.75 -7.90
N PHE A 112 -4.96 1.88 -9.14
CA PHE A 112 -5.83 3.01 -9.49
C PHE A 112 -7.24 2.75 -8.95
N ILE A 113 -7.85 3.78 -8.36
CA ILE A 113 -9.16 3.73 -7.71
C ILE A 113 -10.27 4.25 -8.65
N GLY A 114 -9.94 5.26 -9.45
CA GLY A 114 -10.87 5.91 -10.37
C GLY A 114 -10.30 7.23 -10.87
N GLN A 115 -11.04 7.89 -11.77
CA GLN A 115 -10.69 9.18 -12.33
C GLN A 115 -11.62 10.26 -11.75
N MET A 116 -11.05 11.38 -11.33
CA MET A 116 -11.76 12.57 -10.85
C MET A 116 -12.28 13.40 -12.03
N GLU A 117 -13.20 14.34 -11.79
CA GLU A 117 -13.79 15.21 -12.82
C GLU A 117 -12.73 15.99 -13.62
N ASN A 118 -11.72 16.50 -12.92
CA ASN A 118 -10.56 17.20 -13.47
C ASN A 118 -9.55 16.30 -14.20
N GLN A 119 -9.97 15.10 -14.61
CA GLN A 119 -9.21 14.06 -15.32
C GLN A 119 -8.06 13.41 -14.55
N GLN A 120 -7.75 13.83 -13.33
CA GLN A 120 -6.70 13.22 -12.50
C GLN A 120 -7.11 11.84 -12.02
N VAL A 121 -6.18 10.89 -11.99
CA VAL A 121 -6.41 9.55 -11.45
C VAL A 121 -6.08 9.53 -9.96
N LEU A 122 -7.05 9.07 -9.16
CA LEU A 122 -6.85 8.75 -7.76
C LEU A 122 -6.24 7.35 -7.66
N MET A 123 -5.13 7.23 -6.93
CA MET A 123 -4.44 5.95 -6.74
C MET A 123 -3.91 5.77 -5.32
N SER A 124 -3.81 4.51 -4.89
CA SER A 124 -3.05 4.11 -3.71
C SER A 124 -1.74 3.45 -4.14
N TYR A 125 -0.64 3.77 -3.46
CA TYR A 125 0.68 3.16 -3.61
C TYR A 125 1.14 2.59 -2.27
N SER A 126 1.88 1.48 -2.30
CA SER A 126 2.41 0.81 -1.13
C SER A 126 3.86 0.39 -1.37
N ALA A 127 4.73 0.56 -0.37
CA ALA A 127 6.14 0.17 -0.46
C ALA A 127 6.68 -0.39 0.86
N ASN A 128 7.53 -1.41 0.76
CA ASN A 128 8.31 -1.97 1.86
C ASN A 128 9.79 -1.86 1.47
N TYR A 129 10.61 -1.21 2.29
CA TYR A 129 12.04 -0.98 2.02
C TYR A 129 12.95 -2.01 2.72
N GLY A 130 12.37 -3.09 3.25
CA GLY A 130 13.05 -4.08 4.08
C GLY A 130 12.59 -4.05 5.53
N GLY A 131 12.97 -5.08 6.30
CA GLY A 131 12.50 -5.27 7.66
C GLY A 131 11.02 -5.67 7.70
N SER A 132 10.23 -5.04 8.59
CA SER A 132 8.80 -5.36 8.77
C SER A 132 7.83 -4.25 8.34
N GLY A 133 8.32 -3.07 7.96
CA GLY A 133 7.51 -1.88 7.74
C GLY A 133 6.99 -1.77 6.30
N THR A 134 5.68 -1.57 6.15
CA THR A 134 5.04 -1.37 4.84
C THR A 134 4.26 -0.07 4.85
N PHE A 135 4.79 0.94 4.16
CA PHE A 135 4.25 2.29 4.06
C PHE A 135 3.22 2.36 2.94
N SER A 136 2.22 3.22 3.11
CA SER A 136 1.07 3.34 2.21
C SER A 136 0.70 4.80 1.98
N HIS A 137 0.41 5.15 0.74
CA HIS A 137 0.26 6.53 0.28
C HIS A 137 -0.92 6.64 -0.68
N ALA A 138 -1.53 7.81 -0.79
CA ALA A 138 -2.48 8.12 -1.85
C ALA A 138 -2.04 9.36 -2.64
N PHE A 139 -2.28 9.31 -3.95
CA PHE A 139 -1.92 10.36 -4.89
C PHE A 139 -3.12 10.74 -5.76
N LEU A 140 -3.22 12.03 -6.12
CA LEU A 140 -3.86 12.42 -7.38
C LEU A 140 -2.75 12.62 -8.41
N VAL A 141 -2.80 11.85 -9.50
CA VAL A 141 -1.82 11.89 -10.58
C VAL A 141 -2.50 12.34 -11.87
N ASP A 142 -2.03 13.46 -12.40
CA ASP A 142 -2.35 13.90 -13.77
C ASP A 142 -1.46 13.16 -14.77
N GLY A 143 -2.00 12.94 -15.97
CA GLY A 143 -1.35 12.24 -17.06
C GLY A 143 -1.73 10.77 -17.25
N ILE A 144 -2.46 10.11 -16.33
CA ILE A 144 -2.89 8.71 -16.47
C ILE A 144 -4.26 8.62 -17.17
N SER A 145 -4.46 7.63 -18.06
CA SER A 145 -5.75 7.36 -18.70
C SER A 145 -6.29 5.98 -18.32
N LEU A 146 -7.39 5.89 -17.54
CA LEU A 146 -7.95 4.58 -17.16
C LEU A 146 -8.53 3.78 -18.35
N GLN A 147 -8.84 4.45 -19.45
CA GLN A 147 -9.40 3.85 -20.67
C GLN A 147 -8.34 3.11 -21.51
N LYS A 148 -7.07 3.49 -21.37
CA LYS A 148 -5.94 2.88 -22.09
C LYS A 148 -4.90 2.25 -21.16
N GLN A 149 -4.92 2.60 -19.88
CA GLN A 149 -3.89 2.37 -18.86
C GLN A 149 -2.53 3.06 -19.16
N VAL A 150 -2.15 3.18 -20.44
CA VAL A 150 -1.17 4.14 -21.00
C VAL A 150 -1.46 5.57 -20.51
N PRO A 151 -0.45 6.43 -20.25
CA PRO A 151 -0.69 7.84 -19.97
C PRO A 151 -1.14 8.64 -21.21
N ASN A 152 -1.79 9.79 -20.99
CA ASN A 152 -2.20 10.74 -22.03
C ASN A 152 -1.05 11.63 -22.53
N ASN A 153 0.05 11.70 -21.78
CA ASN A 153 1.29 12.43 -22.05
C ASN A 153 2.45 11.68 -21.37
N ASN A 154 3.69 11.78 -21.87
CA ASN A 154 4.80 10.99 -21.31
C ASN A 154 5.34 11.54 -19.97
N THR A 155 4.52 12.32 -19.25
CA THR A 155 4.87 13.00 -17.99
C THR A 155 3.78 12.76 -16.94
N LEU A 156 4.06 11.92 -15.94
CA LEU A 156 3.18 11.77 -14.77
C LEU A 156 3.39 12.95 -13.82
N THR A 157 2.31 13.58 -13.37
CA THR A 157 2.40 14.73 -12.44
C THR A 157 1.59 14.47 -11.16
N GLN A 158 2.28 14.32 -10.02
CA GLN A 158 1.64 14.30 -8.72
C GLN A 158 1.11 15.70 -8.40
N THR A 159 -0.19 15.80 -8.15
CA THR A 159 -0.87 17.07 -7.87
C THR A 159 -1.37 17.16 -6.42
N LEU A 160 -1.54 16.02 -5.75
CA LEU A 160 -1.92 15.92 -4.35
C LEU A 160 -1.23 14.71 -3.71
N PHE A 161 -0.81 14.85 -2.45
CA PHE A 161 -0.25 13.79 -1.62
C PHE A 161 -1.11 13.60 -0.36
N VAL A 162 -1.47 12.35 -0.05
CA VAL A 162 -1.89 11.95 1.30
C VAL A 162 -0.91 10.91 1.80
N GLU A 163 -0.10 11.33 2.76
CA GLU A 163 0.74 10.46 3.56
C GLU A 163 -0.14 9.53 4.43
N GLY A 164 0.10 8.23 4.30
CA GLY A 164 -0.13 7.25 5.35
C GLY A 164 1.21 6.69 5.82
N GLY A 165 1.17 5.83 6.83
CA GLY A 165 2.37 5.22 7.42
C GLY A 165 2.34 3.71 7.46
N ASP A 166 3.08 3.14 8.43
CA ASP A 166 3.27 1.70 8.60
C ASP A 166 2.21 1.07 9.51
N ARG A 167 1.38 0.20 8.91
CA ARG A 167 0.33 -0.58 9.60
C ARG A 167 -0.50 0.31 10.55
N CYS A 168 -0.57 0.01 11.85
CA CYS A 168 -1.41 0.78 12.78
C CYS A 168 -1.01 2.26 12.91
N PHE A 169 0.23 2.62 12.55
CA PHE A 169 0.70 4.00 12.48
C PHE A 169 0.26 4.63 11.15
N GLY A 170 -1.05 4.92 11.02
CA GLY A 170 -1.56 5.75 9.92
C GLY A 170 -1.67 5.10 8.55
N SER A 171 -1.52 3.77 8.38
CA SER A 171 -1.61 3.15 7.04
C SER A 171 -2.99 3.33 6.42
N ILE A 172 -3.06 3.57 5.10
CA ILE A 172 -4.30 3.65 4.34
C ILE A 172 -4.89 2.24 4.19
N GLU A 173 -6.10 2.03 4.69
CA GLU A 173 -6.85 0.78 4.53
C GLU A 173 -7.74 0.78 3.29
N GLN A 174 -8.36 1.94 3.02
CA GLN A 174 -9.36 2.09 1.97
C GLN A 174 -9.25 3.48 1.36
N LEU A 175 -9.37 3.54 0.05
CA LEU A 175 -9.38 4.76 -0.74
C LEU A 175 -10.55 4.67 -1.74
N SER A 176 -11.35 5.72 -1.85
CA SER A 176 -12.60 5.71 -2.63
C SER A 176 -12.97 7.11 -3.08
N ILE A 177 -13.44 7.26 -4.33
CA ILE A 177 -14.06 8.52 -4.78
C ILE A 177 -15.47 8.61 -4.17
N VAL A 178 -15.85 9.77 -3.62
CA VAL A 178 -17.18 9.99 -3.03
C VAL A 178 -17.97 11.11 -3.71
N SER A 179 -17.28 12.02 -4.42
CA SER A 179 -17.90 13.00 -5.31
C SER A 179 -16.94 13.35 -6.46
N PRO A 180 -17.39 14.06 -7.51
CA PRO A 180 -16.54 14.51 -8.62
C PRO A 180 -15.26 15.26 -8.19
N GLN A 181 -15.27 15.87 -6.99
CA GLN A 181 -14.21 16.73 -6.46
C GLN A 181 -13.72 16.32 -5.05
N MET A 182 -14.17 15.17 -4.53
CA MET A 182 -13.75 14.67 -3.22
C MET A 182 -13.57 13.15 -3.20
N PHE A 183 -12.53 12.70 -2.50
CA PHE A 183 -12.30 11.30 -2.20
C PHE A 183 -12.28 11.08 -0.68
N LYS A 184 -12.65 9.87 -0.24
CA LYS A 184 -12.57 9.44 1.15
C LYS A 184 -11.41 8.48 1.33
N VAL A 185 -10.58 8.75 2.34
CA VAL A 185 -9.47 7.89 2.78
C VAL A 185 -9.77 7.37 4.18
N ARG A 186 -9.62 6.06 4.39
CA ARG A 186 -9.65 5.43 5.72
C ARG A 186 -8.22 5.10 6.13
N ARG A 187 -7.79 5.59 7.29
CA ARG A 187 -6.43 5.42 7.81
C ARG A 187 -6.47 4.73 9.18
N LYS A 188 -5.58 3.77 9.42
CA LYS A 188 -5.42 3.11 10.74
C LYS A 188 -4.95 4.07 11.80
N MET A 189 -5.24 3.77 13.06
CA MET A 189 -5.00 4.66 14.19
C MET A 189 -4.43 3.93 15.41
N THR A 190 -3.41 4.55 16.00
CA THR A 190 -2.86 4.21 17.32
C THR A 190 -3.65 4.90 18.44
N PRO A 191 -3.58 4.42 19.71
CA PRO A 191 -4.03 5.15 20.89
C PRO A 191 -3.53 6.61 20.92
N ARG A 192 -2.25 6.85 20.62
CA ARG A 192 -1.66 8.18 20.53
C ARG A 192 -2.32 9.04 19.45
N ALA A 193 -2.52 8.50 18.25
CA ALA A 193 -3.18 9.22 17.16
C ALA A 193 -4.66 9.53 17.46
N LEU A 194 -5.39 8.64 18.13
CA LEU A 194 -6.79 8.86 18.54
C LEU A 194 -6.91 10.06 19.49
N VAL A 195 -6.12 10.07 20.57
CA VAL A 195 -6.16 11.13 21.58
C VAL A 195 -5.58 12.44 21.04
N GLY A 196 -4.55 12.39 20.20
CA GLY A 196 -3.92 13.59 19.61
C GLY A 196 -4.61 14.15 18.37
N TYR A 197 -5.63 13.49 17.80
CA TYR A 197 -6.23 13.91 16.52
C TYR A 197 -6.80 15.33 16.58
N GLY A 198 -6.38 16.19 15.64
CA GLY A 198 -6.85 17.57 15.53
C GLY A 198 -6.23 18.56 16.55
N MET A 199 -5.32 18.10 17.40
CA MET A 199 -4.59 18.95 18.35
C MET A 199 -3.31 19.53 17.75
N GLY A 200 -2.84 20.67 18.26
CA GLY A 200 -1.51 21.20 17.93
C GLY A 200 -0.40 20.30 18.49
N ALA A 201 0.69 20.11 17.74
CA ALA A 201 1.72 19.09 18.00
C ALA A 201 2.25 19.09 19.46
N ASP A 202 2.70 20.24 19.97
CA ASP A 202 3.23 20.38 21.33
C ASP A 202 2.23 19.99 22.42
N TYR A 203 0.93 20.19 22.17
CA TYR A 203 -0.13 19.81 23.12
C TYR A 203 -0.46 18.32 22.98
N ALA A 204 -0.60 17.84 21.75
CA ALA A 204 -0.78 16.43 21.44
C ALA A 204 0.31 15.57 22.09
N GLU A 205 1.59 15.94 21.96
CA GLU A 205 2.71 15.24 22.58
C GLU A 205 2.62 15.18 24.11
N ARG A 206 2.21 16.27 24.77
CA ARG A 206 2.04 16.28 26.23
C ARG A 206 0.90 15.36 26.68
N VAL A 207 -0.28 15.44 26.05
CA VAL A 207 -1.45 14.64 26.48
C VAL A 207 -1.39 13.17 26.05
N THR A 208 -0.65 12.84 25.00
CA THR A 208 -0.49 11.46 24.51
C THR A 208 0.71 10.71 25.10
N LYS A 209 1.48 11.36 26.00
CA LYS A 209 2.66 10.77 26.63
C LYS A 209 2.29 9.52 27.44
N GLY A 210 2.73 8.35 26.98
CA GLY A 210 2.47 7.04 27.61
C GLY A 210 1.35 6.22 26.96
N LEU A 211 0.75 6.74 25.88
CA LEU A 211 -0.05 5.94 24.95
C LEU A 211 0.85 5.26 23.91
N SER A 212 0.52 4.02 23.56
CA SER A 212 1.19 3.30 22.49
C SER A 212 1.05 4.02 21.14
N ASP A 213 2.15 4.08 20.39
CA ASP A 213 2.22 4.64 19.03
C ASP A 213 2.96 3.69 18.06
N CYS A 214 2.73 2.39 18.22
CA CYS A 214 3.45 1.35 17.49
C CYS A 214 2.67 0.83 16.27
N ALA A 215 3.39 0.34 15.25
CA ALA A 215 2.82 -0.21 14.02
C ALA A 215 1.90 -1.44 14.21
N LEU A 216 1.88 -2.07 15.39
CA LEU A 216 0.97 -3.16 15.76
C LEU A 216 -0.07 -2.74 16.81
N CYS A 217 -0.06 -1.50 17.27
CA CYS A 217 -0.85 -0.98 18.38
C CYS A 217 -2.12 -0.31 17.87
N CYS A 218 -2.95 -1.01 17.11
CA CYS A 218 -4.20 -0.47 16.60
C CYS A 218 -5.20 -0.24 17.75
N ILE A 219 -6.00 0.82 17.66
CA ILE A 219 -7.24 1.02 18.43
C ILE A 219 -8.46 1.18 17.52
N GLY A 220 -8.24 1.38 16.23
CA GLY A 220 -9.28 1.62 15.24
C GLY A 220 -8.72 2.26 13.98
N SER A 221 -9.59 2.94 13.27
CA SER A 221 -9.31 3.71 12.06
C SER A 221 -10.11 5.01 12.05
N TYR A 222 -9.74 5.96 11.21
CA TYR A 222 -10.49 7.19 10.98
C TYR A 222 -10.74 7.41 9.49
N GLU A 223 -11.88 8.00 9.15
CA GLU A 223 -12.24 8.35 7.78
C GLU A 223 -12.20 9.86 7.57
N GLU A 224 -11.44 10.31 6.58
CA GLU A 224 -11.39 11.70 6.13
C GLU A 224 -11.93 11.82 4.72
N GLN A 225 -12.76 12.83 4.46
CA GLN A 225 -12.96 13.36 3.12
C GLN A 225 -11.84 14.34 2.79
N VAL A 226 -11.34 14.28 1.56
CA VAL A 226 -10.24 15.10 1.05
C VAL A 226 -10.66 15.71 -0.28
N ASP A 227 -10.56 17.03 -0.42
CA ASP A 227 -10.85 17.74 -1.67
C ASP A 227 -9.65 17.73 -2.64
N LEU A 228 -9.86 18.18 -3.88
CA LEU A 228 -8.81 18.33 -4.90
C LEU A 228 -7.67 19.32 -4.53
N LYS A 229 -7.75 20.01 -3.39
CA LYS A 229 -6.74 20.95 -2.87
C LYS A 229 -5.97 20.38 -1.67
N GLY A 230 -6.36 19.22 -1.15
CA GLY A 230 -5.76 18.60 0.04
C GLY A 230 -6.36 19.05 1.37
N ASN A 231 -7.47 19.82 1.37
CA ASN A 231 -8.22 20.09 2.60
C ASN A 231 -8.86 18.80 3.10
N LYS A 232 -8.77 18.53 4.41
CA LYS A 232 -9.25 17.29 5.03
C LYS A 232 -10.35 17.57 6.05
N GLU A 233 -11.41 16.79 6.01
CA GLU A 233 -12.45 16.76 7.04
C GLU A 233 -12.65 15.35 7.59
N LEU A 234 -12.49 15.20 8.90
CA LEU A 234 -12.87 13.99 9.64
C LEU A 234 -14.38 13.75 9.52
N VAL A 235 -14.75 12.60 8.95
CA VAL A 235 -16.13 12.11 8.85
C VAL A 235 -16.51 11.33 10.10
N ASN A 236 -15.67 10.36 10.48
CA ASN A 236 -15.89 9.47 11.63
C ASN A 236 -14.57 8.84 12.10
N VAL A 237 -14.62 8.30 13.33
CA VAL A 237 -13.65 7.34 13.85
C VAL A 237 -14.37 6.00 14.05
N ILE A 238 -13.76 4.92 13.55
CA ILE A 238 -14.21 3.54 13.75
C ILE A 238 -13.30 2.93 14.82
N LEU A 239 -13.81 2.75 16.02
CA LEU A 239 -13.12 2.06 17.11
C LEU A 239 -13.28 0.54 16.93
N LEU A 240 -12.20 -0.21 17.07
CA LEU A 240 -12.19 -1.67 16.86
C LEU A 240 -11.99 -2.43 18.19
N PRO A 241 -12.57 -3.63 18.34
CA PRO A 241 -12.24 -4.53 19.43
C PRO A 241 -10.74 -4.80 19.52
N ARG A 242 -10.18 -4.65 20.72
CA ARG A 242 -8.79 -4.93 21.08
C ARG A 242 -8.77 -5.60 22.46
N GLU A 243 -8.13 -6.76 22.53
CA GLU A 243 -7.81 -7.42 23.78
C GLU A 243 -6.84 -6.58 24.61
N MET A 244 -7.06 -6.50 25.93
CA MET A 244 -6.13 -5.86 26.85
C MET A 244 -4.84 -6.69 26.93
N ARG A 245 -3.68 -6.05 26.75
CA ARG A 245 -2.38 -6.73 26.86
C ARG A 245 -1.80 -6.49 28.26
N GLU A 246 -1.04 -7.44 28.78
CA GLU A 246 -0.32 -7.28 30.07
C GLU A 246 0.60 -6.06 30.09
N THR A 247 1.16 -5.73 28.91
CA THR A 247 2.05 -4.58 28.67
C THR A 247 1.34 -3.23 28.51
N ASP A 248 0.01 -3.19 28.50
CA ASP A 248 -0.73 -1.92 28.35
C ASP A 248 -0.52 -1.02 29.56
N THR A 249 -0.21 0.26 29.33
CA THR A 249 -0.02 1.26 30.39
C THR A 249 -1.33 1.57 31.12
N GLU A 250 -1.29 2.17 32.31
CA GLU A 250 -2.52 2.60 33.00
C GLU A 250 -3.36 3.56 32.14
N GLN A 251 -2.69 4.41 31.36
CA GLN A 251 -3.31 5.32 30.40
C GLN A 251 -3.99 4.58 29.24
N GLU A 252 -3.36 3.54 28.67
CA GLU A 252 -4.02 2.67 27.69
C GLU A 252 -5.21 1.92 28.30
N ARG A 253 -5.08 1.36 29.51
CA ARG A 253 -6.19 0.70 30.23
C ARG A 253 -7.32 1.69 30.57
N CYS A 254 -7.00 2.96 30.80
CA CYS A 254 -7.97 4.01 31.01
C CYS A 254 -8.70 4.38 29.71
N LEU A 255 -7.96 4.59 28.61
CA LEU A 255 -8.53 4.85 27.29
C LEU A 255 -9.42 3.69 26.81
N ASN A 256 -8.98 2.43 26.95
CA ASN A 256 -9.75 1.24 26.59
C ASN A 256 -11.11 1.16 27.33
N ARG A 257 -11.16 1.61 28.59
CA ARG A 257 -12.41 1.71 29.38
C ARG A 257 -13.31 2.87 28.92
N LEU A 258 -12.75 3.95 28.39
CA LEU A 258 -13.52 5.06 27.82
C LEU A 258 -14.08 4.71 26.43
N THR A 259 -13.32 3.98 25.61
CA THR A 259 -13.72 3.52 24.27
C THR A 259 -14.58 2.25 24.28
N LYS A 260 -14.61 1.50 25.39
CA LYS A 260 -15.22 0.16 25.48
C LYS A 260 -14.67 -0.82 24.43
N ALA A 261 -13.38 -0.66 24.09
CA ALA A 261 -12.71 -1.41 23.04
C ALA A 261 -12.57 -2.92 23.35
N ASP A 262 -13.06 -3.40 24.49
CA ASP A 262 -13.15 -4.80 24.87
C ASP A 262 -14.43 -5.50 24.37
N THR A 263 -15.46 -4.76 23.92
CA THR A 263 -16.82 -5.34 23.73
C THR A 263 -17.40 -5.28 22.32
N HIS A 264 -17.11 -4.23 21.52
CA HIS A 264 -17.73 -4.06 20.19
C HIS A 264 -16.96 -3.07 19.31
N THR A 265 -17.26 -3.08 18.01
CA THR A 265 -16.92 -1.99 17.08
C THR A 265 -17.87 -0.82 17.32
N ASP A 266 -17.35 0.39 17.46
CA ASP A 266 -18.14 1.62 17.60
C ASP A 266 -17.76 2.64 16.50
N ILE A 267 -18.67 3.54 16.14
CA ILE A 267 -18.45 4.59 15.14
C ILE A 267 -18.81 5.95 15.74
N ILE A 268 -17.80 6.71 16.14
CA ILE A 268 -17.97 8.00 16.80
C ILE A 268 -17.78 9.17 15.82
N SER A 269 -18.58 10.22 15.99
CA SER A 269 -18.45 11.46 15.22
C SER A 269 -17.27 12.32 15.69
N LYS A 270 -16.99 13.38 14.94
CA LYS A 270 -16.02 14.45 15.23
C LYS A 270 -16.28 15.15 16.58
N GLU A 271 -17.53 15.19 17.03
CA GLU A 271 -17.98 15.77 18.30
C GLU A 271 -17.76 14.77 19.44
N ASN A 272 -18.20 13.53 19.24
CA ASN A 272 -17.98 12.44 20.20
C ASN A 272 -16.48 12.17 20.42
N LEU A 273 -15.65 12.33 19.39
CA LEU A 273 -14.18 12.28 19.50
C LEU A 273 -13.64 13.36 20.44
N LYS A 274 -14.11 14.62 20.35
CA LYS A 274 -13.71 15.68 21.29
C LYS A 274 -14.15 15.36 22.72
N THR A 275 -15.36 14.82 22.89
CA THR A 275 -15.84 14.37 24.20
C THR A 275 -15.00 13.21 24.75
N LEU A 276 -14.56 12.26 23.92
CA LEU A 276 -13.65 11.18 24.30
C LEU A 276 -12.26 11.72 24.68
N GLN A 277 -11.69 12.64 23.89
CA GLN A 277 -10.40 13.28 24.14
C GLN A 277 -10.42 14.06 25.47
N GLN A 278 -11.48 14.84 25.72
CA GLN A 278 -11.66 15.56 26.98
C GLN A 278 -11.83 14.61 28.17
N ASN A 279 -12.68 13.57 28.04
CA ASN A 279 -12.82 12.54 29.08
C ASN A 279 -11.51 11.79 29.37
N TYR A 280 -10.63 11.62 28.38
CA TYR A 280 -9.31 11.04 28.59
C TYR A 280 -8.41 12.01 29.38
N ILE A 281 -8.37 13.30 28.99
CA ILE A 281 -7.59 14.33 29.68
C ILE A 281 -8.03 14.48 31.15
N ASP A 282 -9.34 14.46 31.42
CA ASP A 282 -9.88 14.68 32.78
C ASP A 282 -9.83 13.46 33.70
N ARG A 283 -9.47 12.26 33.18
CA ARG A 283 -9.62 10.99 33.91
C ARG A 283 -8.47 9.99 33.76
N CYS A 284 -7.54 10.24 32.84
CA CYS A 284 -6.45 9.32 32.49
C CYS A 284 -5.06 10.00 32.51
N LEU A 285 -4.96 11.28 32.90
CA LEU A 285 -3.72 12.06 33.02
C LEU A 285 -3.56 12.63 34.45
#